data_AF-F4H6Z1-F1
#
_entry.id   AF-F4H6Z1-F1
#
_cell.length_a   1.000
_cell.length_b   1.000
_cell.length_c   1.000
_cell.angle_alpha   90.00
_cell.angle_beta   90.00
_cell.angle_gamma   90.00
#
_symmetry.space_group_name_H-M   'P 1'
#
loop_
_entity.id
_entity.type
_entity.pdbx_description
1 polymer ?
#
loop_
_entity_poly.entity_id
_entity_poly.type
_entity_poly.pdbx_seq_one_letter_code
_entity_poly.pdbx_strand_id
1 'polypeptide(L)'
;MAVSLKYLAERPAPLAPHEEALVARILDEQNASLRLEAPRLTLDASPLPDAVLLHGSTTLPAHPLHALAALLHWCGALTELRRALPDAWWSVRLDDESVPWDDAAGYALPGMDDPELLAALPR
;
A
#
# COMPACT_ATOMS: atom_id res chain seq x y z
N MET A 1 -14.23 -2.47 -15.77
CA MET A 1 -12.78 -2.21 -15.71
C MET A 1 -12.39 -2.36 -14.26
N ALA A 2 -11.33 -3.12 -13.97
CA ALA A 2 -10.87 -3.33 -12.59
C ALA A 2 -9.83 -2.26 -12.27
N VAL A 3 -9.98 -1.64 -11.11
CA VAL A 3 -9.07 -0.59 -10.62
C VAL A 3 -7.95 -1.25 -9.83
N SER A 4 -6.70 -0.85 -10.06
CA SER A 4 -5.54 -1.45 -9.40
C SER A 4 -4.69 -0.43 -8.66
N LEU A 5 -4.31 -0.78 -7.42
CA LEU A 5 -3.33 -0.03 -6.64
C LEU A 5 -1.93 -0.56 -6.96
N LYS A 6 -1.07 0.31 -7.47
CA LYS A 6 0.33 0.04 -7.82
C LYS A 6 1.22 0.82 -6.86
N TYR A 7 2.26 0.18 -6.37
CA TYR A 7 3.21 0.80 -5.46
C TYR A 7 4.63 0.40 -5.81
N LEU A 8 5.52 1.35 -5.61
CA LEU A 8 6.92 1.26 -5.95
C LEU A 8 7.72 2.01 -4.89
N ALA A 9 8.81 1.42 -4.43
CA ALA A 9 9.81 2.05 -3.61
C ALA A 9 11.18 1.85 -4.23
N GLU A 10 11.92 2.93 -4.45
CA GLU A 10 13.27 2.90 -4.99
C GLU A 10 14.25 3.30 -3.89
N ARG A 11 15.33 2.52 -3.73
CA ARG A 11 16.38 2.81 -2.75
C ARG A 11 17.75 2.39 -3.25
N PRO A 12 18.84 3.05 -2.81
CA PRO A 12 20.19 2.76 -3.29
C PRO A 12 20.78 1.45 -2.74
N ALA A 13 20.27 0.96 -1.60
CA ALA A 13 20.78 -0.23 -0.93
C ALA A 13 19.69 -1.30 -0.78
N PRO A 14 20.05 -2.60 -0.86
CA PRO A 14 19.13 -3.68 -0.53
C PRO A 14 18.56 -3.56 0.89
N LEU A 15 17.43 -4.22 1.12
CA LEU A 15 16.88 -4.32 2.47
C LEU A 15 17.87 -5.04 3.38
N ALA A 16 18.12 -4.46 4.55
CA ALA A 16 18.85 -5.15 5.60
C ALA A 16 17.97 -6.28 6.18
N PRO A 17 18.55 -7.34 6.77
CA PRO A 17 17.77 -8.47 7.29
C PRO A 17 16.67 -8.09 8.30
N HIS A 18 16.90 -7.03 9.08
CA HIS A 18 15.89 -6.52 10.03
C HIS A 18 14.77 -5.76 9.33
N GLU A 19 15.05 -5.05 8.24
CA GLU A 19 14.04 -4.38 7.40
C GLU A 19 13.20 -5.42 6.66
N GLU A 20 13.83 -6.47 6.12
CA GLU A 20 13.11 -7.59 5.47
C GLU A 20 12.13 -8.26 6.44
N ALA A 21 12.57 -8.57 7.66
CA ALA A 21 11.72 -9.15 8.68
C ALA A 21 10.56 -8.23 9.09
N LEU A 22 10.83 -6.92 9.17
CA LEU A 22 9.81 -5.91 9.50
C LEU A 22 8.76 -5.79 8.38
N VAL A 23 9.20 -5.72 7.13
CA VAL A 23 8.34 -5.67 5.94
C VAL A 23 7.49 -6.94 5.86
N ALA A 24 8.10 -8.12 5.98
CA ALA A 24 7.39 -9.39 5.96
C ALA A 24 6.29 -9.45 7.03
N ARG A 25 6.61 -9.02 8.26
CA ARG A 25 5.64 -8.94 9.35
C ARG A 25 4.47 -8.01 9.03
N ILE A 26 4.73 -6.80 8.53
CA ILE A 26 3.68 -5.85 8.16
C ILE A 26 2.79 -6.46 7.06
N LEU A 27 3.38 -7.05 6.02
CA LEU A 27 2.64 -7.70 4.95
C LEU A 27 1.75 -8.83 5.48
N ASP A 28 2.28 -9.69 6.34
CA ASP A 28 1.54 -10.82 6.90
C ASP A 28 0.37 -10.35 7.78
N GLU A 29 0.63 -9.40 8.69
CA GLU A 29 -0.38 -8.84 9.59
C GLU A 29 -1.49 -8.15 8.81
N GLN A 30 -1.14 -7.32 7.82
CA GLN A 30 -2.12 -6.56 7.04
C GLN A 30 -2.92 -7.47 6.09
N ASN A 31 -2.29 -8.47 5.48
CA ASN A 31 -3.00 -9.44 4.65
C ASN A 31 -3.90 -10.39 5.46
N ALA A 32 -3.54 -10.71 6.70
CA ALA A 32 -4.39 -11.49 7.59
C ALA A 32 -5.57 -10.68 8.16
N SER A 33 -5.38 -9.37 8.32
CA SER A 33 -6.40 -8.47 8.90
C SER A 33 -7.51 -8.12 7.91
N LEU A 34 -7.23 -8.08 6.61
CA LEU A 34 -8.25 -7.79 5.61
C LEU A 34 -9.24 -8.96 5.48
N ARG A 35 -10.50 -8.71 5.83
CA ARG A 35 -11.58 -9.70 5.75
C ARG A 35 -12.32 -9.73 4.42
N LEU A 36 -12.02 -8.77 3.54
CA LEU A 36 -12.61 -8.69 2.21
C LEU A 36 -11.90 -9.65 1.26
N GLU A 37 -12.65 -10.18 0.29
CA GLU A 37 -12.08 -10.89 -0.85
C GLU A 37 -11.37 -9.88 -1.77
N ALA A 38 -10.15 -9.50 -1.39
CA ALA A 38 -9.23 -8.72 -2.20
C ALA A 38 -7.92 -9.49 -2.39
N PRO A 39 -7.24 -9.32 -3.53
CA PRO A 39 -5.87 -9.77 -3.70
C PRO A 39 -4.95 -9.21 -2.61
N ARG A 40 -4.01 -10.05 -2.20
CA ARG A 40 -3.03 -9.74 -1.15
C ARG A 40 -2.07 -8.65 -1.61
N LEU A 41 -1.59 -7.86 -0.66
CA LEU A 41 -0.47 -6.94 -0.86
C LEU A 41 0.83 -7.76 -0.87
N THR A 42 1.65 -7.58 -1.91
CA THR A 42 2.90 -8.31 -2.12
C THR A 42 3.99 -7.31 -2.51
N LEU A 43 5.19 -7.47 -1.96
CA LEU A 43 6.31 -6.59 -2.28
C LEU A 43 7.45 -7.41 -2.84
N ASP A 44 7.68 -7.28 -4.14
CA ASP A 44 8.78 -7.96 -4.83
C ASP A 44 9.98 -7.03 -4.91
N ALA A 45 11.18 -7.58 -4.67
CA ALA A 45 12.44 -6.86 -4.80
C ALA A 45 13.12 -7.20 -6.13
N SER A 46 13.35 -6.19 -6.95
CA SER A 46 14.08 -6.30 -8.21
C SER A 46 15.38 -5.49 -8.12
N PRO A 47 16.56 -6.14 -8.22
CA PRO A 47 17.83 -5.42 -8.23
C PRO A 47 18.01 -4.66 -9.55
N LEU A 48 18.40 -3.40 -9.46
CA LEU A 48 18.85 -2.55 -10.57
C LEU A 48 20.37 -2.34 -10.47
N PRO A 49 21.05 -1.85 -11.52
CA PRO A 49 22.50 -1.64 -11.50
C PRO A 49 22.99 -0.78 -10.32
N ASP A 50 22.24 0.26 -9.94
CA ASP A 50 22.63 1.23 -8.90
C ASP A 50 21.58 1.37 -7.79
N ALA A 51 20.55 0.52 -7.77
CA ALA A 51 19.42 0.63 -6.84
C ALA A 51 18.70 -0.72 -6.62
N VAL A 52 17.77 -0.74 -5.68
CA VAL A 52 16.81 -1.81 -5.49
C VAL A 52 15.41 -1.24 -5.62
N LEU A 53 14.63 -1.86 -6.49
CA LEU A 53 13.25 -1.52 -6.73
C LEU A 53 12.36 -2.50 -5.99
N LEU A 54 11.63 -2.02 -5.00
CA LEU A 54 10.55 -2.76 -4.36
C LEU A 54 9.26 -2.39 -5.08
N HIS A 55 8.49 -3.36 -5.58
CA HIS A 55 7.27 -3.04 -6.31
C HIS A 55 6.19 -4.09 -6.10
N GLY A 56 4.95 -3.69 -6.35
CA GLY A 56 3.82 -4.60 -6.32
C GLY A 56 2.55 -3.94 -6.85
N SER A 57 1.53 -4.76 -7.01
CA SER A 57 0.20 -4.28 -7.38
C SER A 57 -0.88 -5.18 -6.80
N THR A 58 -1.98 -4.58 -6.36
CA THR A 58 -3.19 -5.30 -5.95
C THR A 58 -4.40 -4.73 -6.66
N THR A 59 -5.26 -5.61 -7.17
CA THR A 59 -6.50 -5.21 -7.84
C THR A 59 -7.59 -5.02 -6.80
N LEU A 60 -8.36 -3.94 -6.86
CA LEU A 60 -9.45 -3.71 -5.92
C LEU A 60 -10.68 -4.58 -6.24
N PRO A 61 -11.48 -4.96 -5.22
CA PRO A 61 -12.78 -5.58 -5.42
C PRO A 61 -13.69 -4.79 -6.37
N ALA A 62 -14.55 -5.48 -7.13
CA ALA A 62 -15.45 -4.81 -8.06
C ALA A 62 -16.57 -4.01 -7.38
N HIS A 63 -16.99 -4.40 -6.17
CA HIS A 63 -18.03 -3.71 -5.43
C HIS A 63 -17.51 -2.40 -4.84
N PRO A 64 -18.10 -1.22 -5.11
CA PRO A 64 -17.51 0.08 -4.76
C PRO A 64 -17.17 0.26 -3.27
N LEU A 65 -18.06 -0.17 -2.36
CA LEU A 65 -17.81 -0.06 -0.92
C LEU A 65 -16.70 -1.03 -0.45
N HIS A 66 -16.56 -2.19 -1.10
CA HIS A 66 -15.48 -3.12 -0.78
C HIS A 66 -14.16 -2.62 -1.38
N ALA A 67 -14.20 -2.00 -2.56
CA ALA A 67 -13.06 -1.35 -3.19
C ALA A 67 -12.51 -0.23 -2.30
N LEU A 68 -13.37 0.63 -1.78
CA LEU A 68 -12.99 1.71 -0.90
C LEU A 68 -12.45 1.21 0.45
N ALA A 69 -13.10 0.22 1.06
CA ALA A 69 -12.61 -0.37 2.31
C ALA A 69 -11.24 -1.05 2.12
N ALA A 70 -11.05 -1.80 1.04
CA ALA A 70 -9.76 -2.40 0.70
C ALA A 70 -8.70 -1.32 0.40
N LEU A 71 -9.06 -0.25 -0.30
CA LEU A 71 -8.16 0.87 -0.60
C LEU A 71 -7.69 1.57 0.68
N LEU A 72 -8.61 1.90 1.59
CA LEU A 72 -8.28 2.47 2.91
C LEU A 72 -7.31 1.58 3.67
N HIS A 73 -7.59 0.28 3.71
CA HIS A 73 -6.74 -0.71 4.36
C HIS A 73 -5.33 -0.75 3.75
N TRP A 74 -5.24 -0.84 2.42
CA TRP A 74 -3.95 -0.90 1.73
C TRP A 74 -3.16 0.41 1.78
N CYS A 75 -3.83 1.57 1.77
CA CYS A 75 -3.18 2.85 2.01
C CYS A 75 -2.58 2.93 3.44
N GLY A 76 -3.28 2.39 4.45
CA GLY A 76 -2.74 2.22 5.79
C GLY A 76 -1.51 1.31 5.83
N ALA A 77 -1.59 0.14 5.21
CA ALA A 77 -0.47 -0.80 5.11
C ALA A 77 0.75 -0.19 4.40
N LEU A 78 0.54 0.52 3.28
CA LEU A 78 1.61 1.21 2.55
C LEU A 78 2.22 2.36 3.36
N THR A 79 1.42 3.01 4.21
CA THR A 79 1.91 4.03 5.13
C THR A 79 2.85 3.43 6.18
N GLU A 80 2.49 2.28 6.75
CA GLU A 80 3.36 1.54 7.67
C GLU A 80 4.65 1.07 6.99
N LEU A 81 4.55 0.53 5.77
CA LEU A 81 5.71 0.11 4.98
C LEU A 81 6.66 1.28 4.65
N ARG A 82 6.11 2.43 4.23
CA ARG A 82 6.93 3.62 3.98
C ARG A 82 7.63 4.13 5.23
N ARG A 83 6.94 4.11 6.38
CA ARG A 83 7.54 4.50 7.67
C ARG A 83 8.61 3.51 8.14
N ALA A 84 8.47 2.23 7.80
CA ALA A 84 9.48 1.20 8.06
C ALA A 84 10.73 1.35 7.18
N LEU A 85 10.59 1.95 5.99
CA LEU A 85 11.66 2.15 5.01
C LEU A 85 11.83 3.65 4.67
N PRO A 86 12.29 4.48 5.63
CA PRO A 86 12.35 5.94 5.47
C PRO A 86 13.34 6.40 4.40
N ASP A 87 14.37 5.59 4.12
CA ASP A 87 15.41 5.91 3.12
C ASP A 87 15.02 5.58 1.67
N ALA A 88 13.81 5.04 1.47
CA ALA A 88 13.30 4.73 0.13
C ALA A 88 12.43 5.88 -0.39
N TRP A 89 12.53 6.15 -1.70
CA TRP A 89 11.59 7.02 -2.40
C TRP A 89 10.37 6.19 -2.82
N TRP A 90 9.17 6.62 -2.44
CA TRP A 90 7.94 5.87 -2.70
C TRP A 90 7.01 6.57 -3.68
N SER A 91 6.40 5.77 -4.57
CA SER A 91 5.33 6.17 -5.48
C SER A 91 4.17 5.18 -5.36
N VAL A 92 2.99 5.70 -5.05
CA VAL A 92 1.74 4.92 -4.96
C VAL A 92 0.75 5.51 -5.95
N ARG A 93 0.17 4.66 -6.79
CA ARG A 93 -0.76 5.05 -7.84
C ARG A 93 -2.00 4.16 -7.82
N LEU A 94 -3.16 4.78 -7.97
CA LEU A 94 -4.42 4.10 -8.26
C LEU A 94 -4.67 4.21 -9.76
N ASP A 95 -4.51 3.11 -10.48
CA ASP A 95 -4.41 3.05 -11.94
C ASP A 95 -3.38 4.03 -12.50
N ASP A 96 -3.85 5.19 -12.97
CA ASP A 96 -3.04 6.26 -13.53
C ASP A 96 -2.93 7.50 -12.62
N GLU A 97 -3.69 7.55 -11.52
CA GLU A 97 -3.68 8.67 -10.59
C GLU A 97 -2.68 8.43 -9.46
N SER A 98 -1.93 9.46 -9.06
CA SER A 98 -1.02 9.35 -7.93
C SER A 98 -1.78 9.54 -6.62
N VAL A 99 -1.54 8.66 -5.66
CA VAL A 99 -2.03 8.82 -4.29
C VAL A 99 -1.05 9.74 -3.56
N PRO A 100 -1.49 10.90 -3.04
CA PRO A 100 -0.60 11.82 -2.35
C PRO A 100 -0.11 11.24 -1.02
N TRP A 101 1.08 11.67 -0.61
CA TRP A 101 1.65 11.37 0.70
C TRP A 101 1.58 12.60 1.59
N ASP A 102 1.15 12.40 2.82
CA ASP A 102 1.28 13.36 3.91
C ASP A 102 2.11 12.74 5.04
N ASP A 103 3.04 13.51 5.64
CA ASP A 103 3.93 12.96 6.68
C ASP A 103 3.17 12.61 7.97
N ALA A 104 2.10 13.32 8.30
CA ALA A 104 1.29 13.07 9.49
C ALA A 104 0.28 11.94 9.26
N ALA A 105 -0.49 12.02 8.19
CA ALA A 105 -1.62 11.13 7.90
C ALA A 105 -1.22 9.88 7.08
N GLY A 106 -0.18 9.97 6.25
CA GLY A 106 0.24 8.91 5.33
C GLY A 106 -0.38 9.01 3.94
N TYR A 107 -0.60 7.87 3.29
CA TYR A 107 -1.28 7.79 2.00
C TYR A 107 -2.80 7.89 2.16
N ALA A 108 -3.43 8.84 1.48
CA ALA A 108 -4.89 8.95 1.40
C ALA A 108 -5.30 9.72 0.14
N LEU A 109 -6.45 9.39 -0.46
CA LEU A 109 -7.07 10.24 -1.47
C LEU A 109 -7.96 11.31 -0.80
N PRO A 110 -8.17 12.46 -1.46
CA PRO A 110 -9.10 13.47 -0.96
C PRO A 110 -10.50 12.90 -0.69
N GLY A 111 -11.04 13.12 0.51
CA GLY A 111 -12.37 12.66 0.91
C GLY A 111 -12.46 11.22 1.42
N MET A 112 -11.34 10.48 1.50
CA MET A 112 -11.30 9.15 2.11
C MET A 112 -11.52 9.16 3.63
N ASP A 113 -11.34 10.32 4.26
CA ASP A 113 -11.51 10.57 5.70
C ASP A 113 -12.91 11.07 6.08
N ASP A 114 -13.85 11.12 5.13
CA ASP A 114 -15.22 11.55 5.39
C ASP A 114 -15.92 10.59 6.39
N PRO A 115 -16.42 11.10 7.53
CA PRO A 115 -17.01 10.27 8.58
C PRO A 115 -18.28 9.54 8.14
N GLU A 116 -19.10 10.13 7.26
CA GLU A 116 -20.31 9.48 6.75
C GLU A 116 -19.96 8.32 5.82
N LEU A 117 -18.94 8.51 4.99
CA LEU A 117 -18.40 7.49 4.12
C LEU A 117 -17.81 6.33 4.91
N LEU A 118 -16.99 6.62 5.92
CA LEU A 118 -16.39 5.62 6.79
C LEU A 118 -17.43 4.81 7.56
N ALA A 119 -18.54 5.44 7.98
CA ALA A 119 -19.64 4.74 8.65
C ALA A 119 -20.41 3.76 7.73
N ALA A 120 -20.38 3.98 6.41
CA ALA A 120 -21.05 3.15 5.43
C ALA A 120 -20.22 1.93 4.97
N LEU A 121 -18.97 1.81 5.40
CA LEU A 121 -18.07 0.75 4.96
C LEU A 121 -18.42 -0.63 5.55
N PRO A 122 -18.22 -1.71 4.78
CA PRO A 122 -18.28 -3.06 5.33
C PRO A 122 -17.18 -3.25 6.39
N ARG A 123 -17.52 -3.95 7.48
CA ARG A 123 -16.59 -4.29 8.56
C ARG A 123 -16.03 -5.70 8.43
#